data_AF-A0A0C1C8W8-F1
#
_entry.id   AF-A0A0C1C8W8-F1
#
_cell.length_a   1.000
_cell.length_b   1.000
_cell.length_c   1.000
_cell.angle_alpha   90.00
_cell.angle_beta   90.00
_cell.angle_gamma   90.00
#
_symmetry.space_group_name_H-M   'P 1'
#
loop_
_entity.id
_entity.type
_entity.pdbx_description
1 polymer ?
#
loop_
_entity_poly.entity_id
_entity_poly.type
_entity_poly.pdbx_seq_one_letter_code
_entity_poly.pdbx_strand_id
1 'polypeptide(L)'
;MQALFSFTLTFILTCHALFTFVQAGESSRRQYFELLENFPKLIESQGNYADGEIQIVLDAQEMALIEESTARDVGVIVKDKYWLWINDACIFPNGKKGVYGRILWVNSLESCPGVAVMPVMSNGKIILNCNYRHATRSWEIELPRGGINFGEKVEAAAKRETIEEKCCCSNLYGKSNW
;
A
#
# COMPACT_ATOMS: atom_id res chain seq x y z
N MET A 1 -27.92 -16.69 -42.63
CA MET A 1 -28.63 -16.57 -41.32
C MET A 1 -27.72 -16.78 -40.11
N GLN A 2 -26.58 -17.49 -40.21
CA GLN A 2 -25.65 -17.67 -39.08
C GLN A 2 -24.75 -16.45 -38.80
N ALA A 3 -24.39 -15.64 -39.80
CA ALA A 3 -23.51 -14.47 -39.61
C ALA A 3 -24.17 -13.31 -38.83
N LEU A 4 -25.48 -13.09 -38.99
CA LEU A 4 -26.24 -12.06 -38.28
C LEU A 4 -26.44 -12.39 -36.79
N PHE A 5 -26.54 -13.67 -36.44
CA PHE A 5 -26.65 -14.13 -35.05
C PHE A 5 -25.31 -14.07 -34.29
N SER A 6 -24.20 -14.29 -35.00
CA SER A 6 -22.85 -14.13 -34.42
C SER A 6 -22.54 -12.66 -34.14
N PHE A 7 -22.91 -11.74 -35.04
CA PHE A 7 -22.63 -10.31 -34.87
C PHE A 7 -23.39 -9.69 -33.69
N THR A 8 -24.66 -10.07 -33.49
CA THR A 8 -25.46 -9.59 -32.35
C THR A 8 -24.97 -10.16 -31.03
N LEU A 9 -24.58 -11.44 -30.98
CA LEU A 9 -24.05 -12.05 -29.75
C LEU A 9 -22.70 -11.43 -29.34
N THR A 10 -21.79 -11.20 -30.30
CA THR A 10 -20.51 -10.53 -30.03
C THR A 10 -20.72 -9.08 -29.58
N PHE A 11 -21.64 -8.33 -30.22
CA PHE A 11 -21.96 -6.95 -29.84
C PHE A 11 -22.58 -6.86 -28.43
N ILE A 12 -23.47 -7.78 -28.08
CA ILE A 12 -24.09 -7.85 -26.73
C ILE A 12 -23.06 -8.21 -25.66
N LEU A 13 -22.15 -9.15 -25.94
CA LEU A 13 -21.04 -9.51 -25.04
C LEU A 13 -20.07 -8.35 -24.83
N THR A 14 -19.72 -7.62 -25.88
CA THR A 14 -18.85 -6.43 -25.77
C THR A 14 -19.54 -5.30 -24.99
N CYS A 15 -20.82 -5.05 -25.22
CA CYS A 15 -21.57 -4.04 -24.47
C CYS A 15 -21.72 -4.39 -22.99
N HIS A 16 -21.97 -5.65 -22.64
CA HIS A 16 -22.03 -6.07 -21.23
C HIS A 16 -20.68 -5.95 -20.53
N ALA A 17 -19.60 -6.38 -21.20
CA ALA A 17 -18.25 -6.24 -20.64
C ALA A 17 -17.92 -4.77 -20.39
N LEU A 18 -18.12 -3.89 -21.38
CA LEU A 18 -17.93 -2.44 -21.25
C LEU A 18 -18.77 -1.86 -20.11
N PHE A 19 -20.04 -2.27 -19.99
CA PHE A 19 -20.92 -1.80 -18.91
C PHE A 19 -20.44 -2.24 -17.53
N THR A 20 -19.97 -3.50 -17.38
CA THR A 20 -19.41 -3.99 -16.10
C THR A 20 -18.10 -3.30 -15.73
N PHE A 21 -17.23 -3.01 -16.71
CA PHE A 21 -15.97 -2.29 -16.46
C PHE A 21 -16.23 -0.85 -16.01
N VAL A 22 -17.15 -0.14 -16.67
CA VAL A 22 -17.55 1.22 -16.30
C VAL A 22 -18.14 1.25 -14.88
N GLN A 23 -19.00 0.30 -14.53
CA GLN A 23 -19.57 0.20 -13.18
C GLN A 23 -18.53 -0.15 -12.10
N ALA A 24 -17.54 -1.00 -12.41
CA ALA A 24 -16.47 -1.37 -11.49
C ALA A 24 -15.54 -0.19 -11.18
N GLY A 25 -15.10 0.55 -12.20
CA GLY A 25 -14.26 1.75 -12.03
C GLY A 25 -14.97 2.85 -11.22
N GLU A 26 -16.28 3.01 -11.42
CA GLU A 26 -17.09 3.93 -10.60
C GLU A 26 -17.15 3.49 -9.13
N SER A 27 -17.26 2.18 -8.86
CA SER A 27 -17.23 1.63 -7.50
C SER A 27 -15.89 1.85 -6.81
N SER A 28 -14.77 1.58 -7.50
CA SER A 28 -13.41 1.78 -6.96
C SER A 28 -13.12 3.24 -6.62
N ARG A 29 -13.54 4.19 -7.48
CA ARG A 29 -13.44 5.63 -7.19
C ARG A 29 -14.33 6.06 -6.03
N ARG A 30 -15.55 5.55 -5.94
CA ARG A 30 -16.45 5.84 -4.80
C ARG A 30 -15.83 5.41 -3.48
N GLN A 31 -15.35 4.17 -3.39
CA GLN A 31 -14.64 3.66 -2.21
C GLN A 31 -13.39 4.46 -1.89
N TYR A 32 -12.71 5.00 -2.91
CA TYR A 32 -11.56 5.86 -2.72
C TYR A 32 -11.94 7.20 -2.08
N PHE A 33 -12.99 7.88 -2.56
CA PHE A 33 -13.46 9.10 -1.91
C PHE A 33 -13.94 8.85 -0.48
N GLU A 34 -14.68 7.77 -0.22
CA GLU A 34 -15.05 7.36 1.14
C GLU A 34 -13.82 7.12 2.04
N LEU A 35 -12.76 6.51 1.50
CA LEU A 35 -11.50 6.32 2.22
C LEU A 35 -10.84 7.67 2.55
N LEU A 36 -10.79 8.59 1.60
CA LEU A 36 -10.18 9.91 1.79
C LEU A 36 -10.95 10.78 2.79
N GLU A 37 -12.28 10.69 2.79
CA GLU A 37 -13.13 11.35 3.79
C GLU A 37 -12.82 10.85 5.21
N ASN A 38 -12.66 9.54 5.38
CA ASN A 38 -12.34 8.94 6.67
C ASN A 38 -10.87 9.14 7.09
N PHE A 39 -9.95 9.26 6.12
CA PHE A 39 -8.51 9.37 6.34
C PHE A 39 -7.87 10.47 5.49
N PRO A 40 -8.18 11.76 5.77
CA PRO A 40 -7.72 12.90 4.95
C PRO A 40 -6.19 13.01 4.90
N LYS A 41 -5.49 12.46 5.90
CA LYS A 41 -4.01 12.40 5.92
C LYS A 41 -3.40 11.69 4.71
N LEU A 42 -4.14 10.82 4.01
CA LEU A 42 -3.68 10.11 2.82
C LEU A 42 -3.38 11.04 1.63
N ILE A 43 -3.92 12.26 1.68
CA ILE A 43 -3.80 13.31 0.66
C ILE A 43 -3.45 14.67 1.30
N GLU A 44 -2.88 14.69 2.50
CA GLU A 44 -2.48 15.94 3.19
C GLU A 44 -1.50 16.74 2.32
N SER A 45 -0.60 16.04 1.62
CA SER A 45 0.09 16.56 0.44
C SER A 45 -0.39 15.79 -0.78
N GLN A 46 -0.98 16.52 -1.74
CA GLN A 46 -1.32 15.98 -3.05
C GLN A 46 -0.12 16.01 -4.00
N GLY A 47 1.00 16.62 -3.60
CA GLY A 47 2.14 16.89 -4.46
C GLY A 47 1.87 17.99 -5.50
N ASN A 48 2.95 18.52 -6.07
CA ASN A 48 2.91 19.49 -7.17
C ASN A 48 3.86 19.07 -8.30
N TYR A 49 3.32 18.74 -9.47
CA TYR A 49 4.17 18.28 -10.58
C TYR A 49 5.10 19.37 -11.11
N ALA A 50 4.73 20.66 -10.94
CA ALA A 50 5.59 21.78 -11.31
C ALA A 50 6.86 21.87 -10.45
N ASP A 51 6.81 21.33 -9.22
CA ASP A 51 7.94 21.25 -8.30
C ASP A 51 8.74 19.95 -8.46
N GLY A 52 8.39 19.13 -9.47
CA GLY A 52 9.04 17.85 -9.75
C GLY A 52 8.47 16.67 -8.94
N GLU A 53 7.31 16.83 -8.32
CA GLU A 53 6.64 15.78 -7.53
C GLU A 53 5.61 15.01 -8.38
N ILE A 54 5.09 13.90 -7.85
CA ILE A 54 3.90 13.26 -8.44
C ILE A 54 2.68 13.93 -7.81
N GLN A 55 1.86 14.60 -8.63
CA GLN A 55 0.64 15.24 -8.17
C GLN A 55 -0.55 14.30 -8.30
N ILE A 56 -1.32 14.12 -7.22
CA ILE A 56 -2.58 13.39 -7.19
C ILE A 56 -3.70 14.26 -7.79
N VAL A 57 -4.57 13.65 -8.59
CA VAL A 57 -5.76 14.26 -9.19
C VAL A 57 -7.00 13.73 -8.45
N LEU A 58 -7.83 14.65 -7.96
CA LEU A 58 -9.07 14.33 -7.24
C LEU A 58 -10.35 14.78 -7.97
N ASP A 59 -10.21 15.48 -9.11
CA ASP A 59 -11.34 15.81 -9.97
C ASP A 59 -11.91 14.53 -10.61
N ALA A 60 -13.19 14.25 -10.35
CA ALA A 60 -13.78 12.97 -10.71
C ALA A 60 -13.83 12.74 -12.23
N GLN A 61 -14.03 13.80 -13.02
CA GLN A 61 -14.05 13.73 -14.48
C GLN A 61 -12.64 13.47 -15.02
N GLU A 62 -11.64 14.18 -14.50
CA GLU A 62 -10.25 13.99 -14.90
C GLU A 62 -9.72 12.60 -14.52
N MET A 63 -10.07 12.09 -13.33
CA MET A 63 -9.76 10.72 -12.92
C MET A 63 -10.32 9.67 -13.90
N ALA A 64 -11.57 9.85 -14.34
CA ALA A 64 -12.20 8.93 -15.30
C ALA A 64 -11.49 8.96 -16.67
N LEU A 65 -11.09 10.15 -17.15
CA LEU A 65 -10.31 10.29 -18.39
C LEU A 65 -8.93 9.63 -18.28
N ILE A 66 -8.28 9.74 -17.11
CA ILE A 66 -6.98 9.11 -16.85
C ILE A 66 -7.13 7.59 -16.81
N GLU A 67 -8.15 7.07 -16.13
CA GLU A 67 -8.46 5.63 -16.11
C GLU A 67 -8.66 5.08 -17.52
N GLU A 68 -9.52 5.73 -18.32
CA GLU A 68 -9.82 5.32 -19.70
C GLU A 68 -8.57 5.37 -20.58
N SER A 69 -7.83 6.47 -20.55
CA SER A 69 -6.63 6.66 -21.39
C SER A 69 -5.48 5.72 -21.05
N THR A 70 -5.42 5.22 -19.81
CA THR A 70 -4.37 4.30 -19.37
C THR A 70 -4.78 2.83 -19.36
N ALA A 71 -6.08 2.54 -19.51
CA ALA A 71 -6.68 1.23 -19.30
C ALA A 71 -6.26 0.61 -17.95
N ARG A 72 -6.22 1.44 -16.90
CA ARG A 72 -5.87 1.04 -15.53
C ARG A 72 -6.88 1.59 -14.54
N ASP A 73 -7.44 0.70 -13.73
CA ASP A 73 -8.40 1.04 -12.68
C ASP A 73 -7.85 2.13 -11.74
N VAL A 74 -8.72 3.07 -11.35
CA VAL A 74 -8.42 4.16 -10.42
C VAL A 74 -9.29 4.05 -9.15
N GLY A 75 -8.67 4.30 -8.01
CA GLY A 75 -9.29 4.24 -6.68
C GLY A 75 -8.86 3.01 -5.88
N VAL A 76 -9.75 2.48 -5.05
CA VAL A 76 -9.46 1.28 -4.25
C VAL A 76 -9.57 0.04 -5.13
N ILE A 77 -8.46 -0.68 -5.29
CA ILE A 77 -8.36 -1.85 -6.16
C ILE A 77 -8.63 -3.12 -5.36
N VAL A 78 -7.94 -3.27 -4.23
CA VAL A 78 -8.10 -4.40 -3.31
C VAL A 78 -7.94 -3.90 -1.88
N LYS A 79 -8.77 -4.43 -0.99
CA LYS A 79 -8.62 -4.28 0.46
C LYS A 79 -8.81 -5.64 1.12
N ASP A 80 -7.84 -6.04 1.92
CA ASP A 80 -7.96 -7.19 2.82
C ASP A 80 -7.73 -6.76 4.28
N LYS A 81 -7.52 -7.74 5.18
CA LYS A 81 -7.29 -7.48 6.60
C LYS A 81 -6.02 -6.67 6.88
N TYR A 82 -4.99 -6.83 6.05
CA TYR A 82 -3.66 -6.26 6.25
C TYR A 82 -3.31 -5.24 5.18
N TRP A 83 -3.69 -5.46 3.93
CA TRP A 83 -3.25 -4.68 2.78
C TRP A 83 -4.39 -3.90 2.16
N LEU A 84 -4.05 -2.70 1.72
CA LEU A 84 -4.90 -1.82 0.94
C LEU A 84 -4.11 -1.38 -0.30
N TRP A 85 -4.57 -1.77 -1.48
CA TRP A 85 -4.01 -1.32 -2.75
C TRP A 85 -4.92 -0.24 -3.34
N ILE A 86 -4.34 0.94 -3.53
CA ILE A 86 -4.94 2.11 -4.18
C ILE A 86 -4.19 2.39 -5.49
N ASN A 87 -4.91 2.77 -6.53
CA ASN A 87 -4.35 3.38 -7.73
C ASN A 87 -4.80 4.85 -7.80
N ASP A 88 -3.87 5.78 -7.63
CA ASP A 88 -4.14 7.21 -7.76
C ASP A 88 -4.09 7.61 -9.24
N ALA A 89 -5.01 8.47 -9.66
CA ALA A 89 -4.82 9.25 -10.87
C ALA A 89 -3.84 10.38 -10.58
N CYS A 90 -2.84 10.57 -11.43
CA CYS A 90 -1.73 11.48 -11.17
C CYS A 90 -1.30 12.28 -12.40
N ILE A 91 -0.61 13.39 -12.14
CA ILE A 91 0.26 14.10 -13.07
C ILE A 91 1.71 13.86 -12.63
N PHE A 92 2.53 13.32 -13.52
CA PHE A 92 3.95 13.06 -13.28
C PHE A 92 4.79 14.33 -13.48
N PRO A 93 6.04 14.37 -12.99
CA PRO A 93 6.92 15.55 -13.10
C PRO A 93 7.13 16.08 -14.52
N ASN A 94 6.97 15.22 -15.53
CA ASN A 94 7.05 15.59 -16.95
C ASN A 94 5.73 16.12 -17.54
N GLY A 95 4.71 16.36 -16.69
CA GLY A 95 3.36 16.77 -17.09
C GLY A 95 2.48 15.65 -17.65
N LYS A 96 3.01 14.43 -17.80
CA LYS A 96 2.23 13.29 -18.31
C LYS A 96 1.20 12.87 -17.25
N LYS A 97 -0.03 12.62 -17.68
CA LYS A 97 -1.06 12.03 -16.83
C LYS A 97 -0.97 10.51 -16.82
N GLY A 98 -1.27 9.89 -15.69
CA GLY A 98 -1.37 8.44 -15.61
C GLY A 98 -1.75 7.93 -14.23
N VAL A 99 -1.52 6.64 -13.98
CA VAL A 99 -1.94 5.96 -12.75
C VAL A 99 -0.72 5.51 -11.94
N TYR A 100 -0.72 5.84 -10.65
CA TYR A 100 0.34 5.42 -9.72
C TYR A 100 -0.23 4.53 -8.61
N GLY A 101 0.39 3.37 -8.38
CA GLY A 101 -0.08 2.41 -7.39
C GLY A 101 0.57 2.61 -6.02
N ARG A 102 -0.24 2.62 -4.96
CA ARG A 102 0.19 2.59 -3.56
C ARG A 102 -0.31 1.32 -2.88
N ILE A 103 0.57 0.65 -2.15
CA ILE A 103 0.21 -0.46 -1.25
C ILE A 103 0.43 0.03 0.18
N LEU A 104 -0.65 0.08 0.94
CA LEU A 104 -0.68 0.56 2.32
C LEU A 104 -0.97 -0.62 3.25
N TRP A 105 -0.39 -0.59 4.44
CA TRP A 105 -0.82 -1.46 5.52
C TRP A 105 -2.04 -0.84 6.20
N VAL A 106 -3.13 -1.57 6.37
CA VAL A 106 -4.42 -1.04 6.88
C VAL A 106 -4.24 -0.36 8.24
N ASN A 107 -3.40 -0.91 9.12
CA ASN A 107 -3.16 -0.33 10.45
C ASN A 107 -2.44 1.03 10.39
N SER A 108 -1.78 1.38 9.27
CA SER A 108 -1.16 2.70 9.10
C SER A 108 -2.18 3.84 8.92
N LEU A 109 -3.44 3.51 8.61
CA LEU A 109 -4.51 4.49 8.39
C LEU A 109 -4.87 5.26 9.67
N GLU A 110 -4.68 4.67 10.85
CA GLU A 110 -5.05 5.30 12.12
C GLU A 110 -3.83 5.80 12.90
N SER A 111 -2.70 5.11 12.83
CA SER A 111 -1.55 5.41 13.68
C SER A 111 -0.21 5.07 13.01
N CYS A 112 0.89 5.34 13.71
CA CYS A 112 2.22 4.93 13.26
C CYS A 112 2.25 3.38 13.16
N PRO A 113 2.59 2.82 11.98
CA PRO A 113 2.42 1.39 11.73
C PRO A 113 3.42 0.52 12.51
N GLY A 114 4.55 1.06 12.92
CA GLY A 114 5.57 0.23 13.53
C GLY A 114 6.78 1.01 13.98
N VAL A 115 7.67 0.30 14.65
CA VAL A 115 8.96 0.78 15.11
C VAL A 115 10.04 -0.15 14.63
N ALA A 116 11.19 0.42 14.29
CA ALA A 116 12.44 -0.31 14.16
C ALA A 116 13.43 0.34 15.12
N VAL A 117 14.14 -0.48 15.88
CA VAL A 117 15.00 -0.02 16.98
C VAL A 117 16.43 -0.42 16.68
N MET A 118 17.38 0.48 16.93
CA MET A 118 18.81 0.20 16.90
C MET A 118 19.34 0.11 18.33
N PRO A 119 19.38 -1.08 18.94
CA PRO A 119 19.82 -1.23 20.32
C PRO A 119 21.35 -1.19 20.34
N VAL A 120 21.90 -0.17 21.00
CA VAL A 120 23.36 -0.02 21.19
C VAL A 120 23.73 -0.45 22.61
N MET A 121 24.64 -1.40 22.71
CA MET A 121 25.17 -1.92 23.98
C MET A 121 26.19 -0.95 24.59
N SER A 122 26.49 -1.11 25.89
CA SER A 122 27.50 -0.30 26.59
C SER A 122 28.91 -0.40 26.00
N ASN A 123 29.22 -1.48 25.28
CA ASN A 123 30.48 -1.68 24.56
C ASN A 123 30.44 -1.18 23.10
N GLY A 124 29.37 -0.48 22.70
CA GLY A 124 29.19 0.07 21.35
C GLY A 124 28.70 -0.93 20.29
N LYS A 125 28.47 -2.20 20.63
CA LYS A 125 27.92 -3.18 19.68
C LYS A 125 26.41 -2.98 19.46
N ILE A 126 25.92 -3.38 18.28
CA ILE A 126 24.50 -3.30 17.91
C ILE A 126 23.90 -4.70 17.91
N ILE A 127 22.69 -4.83 18.45
CA ILE A 127 21.92 -6.09 18.41
C ILE A 127 21.06 -6.12 17.14
N LEU A 128 21.18 -7.21 16.38
CA LEU A 128 20.45 -7.48 15.15
C LEU A 128 19.76 -8.84 15.22
N ASN A 129 18.70 -9.00 14.45
CA ASN A 129 17.97 -10.25 14.27
C ASN A 129 18.31 -10.88 12.92
N CYS A 130 18.28 -12.21 12.85
CA CYS A 130 18.39 -12.96 11.60
C CYS A 130 17.08 -13.71 11.36
N ASN A 131 16.27 -13.23 10.42
CA ASN A 131 14.93 -13.72 10.18
C ASN A 131 14.79 -14.20 8.73
N TYR A 132 14.11 -15.32 8.51
CA TYR A 132 13.75 -15.75 7.16
C TYR A 132 12.51 -14.99 6.68
N ARG A 133 12.67 -14.15 5.64
CA ARG A 133 11.57 -13.36 5.07
C ARG A 133 10.91 -14.09 3.91
N HIS A 134 9.60 -14.30 4.04
CA HIS A 134 8.81 -14.92 2.97
C HIS A 134 8.73 -14.04 1.71
N ALA A 135 8.83 -12.72 1.82
CA ALA A 135 8.74 -11.81 0.69
C ALA A 135 9.95 -11.95 -0.26
N THR A 136 11.16 -12.08 0.28
CA THR A 136 12.42 -12.21 -0.49
C THR A 136 12.91 -13.65 -0.60
N ARG A 137 12.33 -14.56 0.19
CA ARG A 137 12.72 -15.97 0.29
C ARG A 137 14.15 -16.17 0.79
N SER A 138 14.65 -15.27 1.64
CA SER A 138 16.02 -15.28 2.14
C SER A 138 16.11 -15.02 3.64
N TRP A 139 17.25 -15.37 4.23
CA TRP A 139 17.62 -14.96 5.59
C TRP A 139 18.15 -13.53 5.54
N GLU A 140 17.55 -12.64 6.33
CA GLU A 140 17.89 -11.22 6.38
C GLU A 140 18.37 -10.83 7.76
N ILE A 141 19.38 -9.96 7.81
CA ILE A 141 19.85 -9.32 9.04
C ILE A 141 19.11 -8.00 9.19
N GLU A 142 18.36 -7.85 10.27
CA GLU A 142 17.47 -6.71 10.49
C GLU A 142 17.63 -6.11 11.89
N LEU A 143 17.24 -4.84 12.01
CA LEU A 143 16.98 -4.23 13.30
C LEU A 143 15.73 -4.87 13.93
N PRO A 144 15.70 -5.05 15.26
CA PRO A 144 14.47 -5.42 15.96
C PRO A 144 13.34 -4.47 15.60
N ARG A 145 12.20 -5.03 15.21
CA ARG A 145 11.07 -4.25 14.71
C ARG A 145 9.73 -4.93 14.92
N GLY A 146 8.68 -4.13 15.00
CA GLY A 146 7.33 -4.66 14.96
C GLY A 146 6.26 -3.58 14.98
N GLY A 147 5.01 -4.04 15.08
CA GLY A 147 3.84 -3.17 15.05
C GLY A 147 3.66 -2.43 16.37
N ILE A 148 3.09 -1.24 16.31
CA ILE A 148 2.63 -0.53 17.51
C ILE A 148 1.22 -1.00 17.83
N ASN A 149 0.97 -1.42 19.07
CA ASN A 149 -0.38 -1.79 19.49
C ASN A 149 -1.29 -0.56 19.61
N PHE A 150 -2.60 -0.77 19.50
CA PHE A 150 -3.57 0.32 19.65
C PHE A 150 -3.42 1.04 21.00
N GLY A 151 -3.17 2.35 20.97
CA GLY A 151 -2.95 3.18 22.15
C GLY A 151 -1.54 3.06 22.78
N GLU A 152 -0.65 2.25 22.22
CA GLU A 152 0.73 2.10 22.69
C GLU A 152 1.58 3.30 22.24
N LYS A 153 2.40 3.83 23.15
CA LYS A 153 3.38 4.88 22.82
C LYS A 153 4.52 4.29 21.99
N VAL A 154 5.05 5.06 21.04
CA VAL A 154 6.16 4.66 20.16
C VAL A 154 7.35 4.13 20.95
N GLU A 155 7.73 4.78 22.05
CA GLU A 155 8.86 4.36 22.89
C GLU A 155 8.57 3.08 23.68
N ALA A 156 7.31 2.82 24.03
CA ALA A 156 6.90 1.60 24.70
C ALA A 156 6.93 0.41 23.73
N ALA A 157 6.40 0.59 22.52
CA ALA A 157 6.50 -0.39 21.44
C ALA A 157 7.96 -0.72 21.12
N ALA A 158 8.81 0.31 20.99
CA ALA A 158 10.23 0.13 20.73
C ALA A 158 10.90 -0.76 21.79
N LYS A 159 10.63 -0.51 23.08
CA LYS A 159 11.17 -1.33 24.17
C LYS A 159 10.64 -2.75 24.15
N ARG A 160 9.33 -2.93 23.93
CA ARG A 160 8.66 -4.24 23.87
C ARG A 160 9.21 -5.09 22.73
N GLU A 161 9.18 -4.58 21.49
CA GLU A 161 9.69 -5.27 20.30
C GLU A 161 11.17 -5.62 20.46
N THR A 162 11.96 -4.69 21.01
CA THR A 162 13.37 -4.96 21.31
C THR A 162 13.52 -6.15 22.26
N ILE A 163 12.65 -6.34 23.26
CA ILE A 163 12.70 -7.46 24.22
C ILE A 163 12.16 -8.75 23.60
N GLU A 164 11.04 -8.70 22.89
CA GLU A 164 10.38 -9.85 22.29
C GLU A 164 11.27 -10.52 21.23
N GLU A 165 11.98 -9.73 20.41
CA GLU A 165 12.78 -10.28 19.32
C GLU A 165 14.22 -10.69 19.72
N LYS A 166 14.71 -10.37 20.93
CA LYS A 166 16.10 -10.73 21.38
C LYS A 166 16.39 -12.23 21.29
N CYS A 167 15.35 -13.06 21.35
CA CYS A 167 15.48 -14.49 21.58
C CYS A 167 15.61 -15.31 20.28
N CYS A 168 15.25 -14.79 19.11
CA CYS A 168 15.14 -15.65 17.92
C CYS A 168 16.48 -16.20 17.40
N CYS A 169 17.63 -15.57 17.71
CA CYS A 169 18.94 -16.07 17.27
C CYS A 169 19.69 -16.91 18.32
N SER A 170 19.19 -17.06 19.56
CA SER A 170 19.90 -17.82 20.60
C SER A 170 19.95 -19.33 20.36
N ASN A 171 19.23 -19.83 19.35
CA ASN A 171 19.30 -21.24 18.93
C ASN A 171 20.31 -21.51 17.79
N LEU A 172 20.90 -20.47 17.17
CA LEU A 172 21.95 -20.64 16.15
C LEU A 172 23.36 -20.41 16.72
N TYR A 173 23.47 -19.67 17.81
CA TYR A 173 24.70 -19.54 18.59
C TYR A 173 24.35 -19.83 20.04
N GLY A 174 24.82 -20.98 20.53
CA GLY A 174 24.40 -21.62 21.77
C GLY A 174 24.20 -20.66 22.93
N LYS A 175 23.14 -20.91 23.71
CA LYS A 175 22.76 -20.26 24.97
C LYS A 175 23.97 -19.69 25.73
N SER A 176 24.27 -18.42 25.49
CA SER A 176 25.02 -17.60 26.43
C SER A 176 23.99 -16.77 27.19
N ASN A 177 23.81 -17.11 28.46
CA ASN A 177 23.13 -16.26 29.42
C ASN A 177 23.80 -14.88 29.39
N TRP A 178 23.04 -13.86 29.01
CA TRP A 178 23.35 -12.45 29.17
C TRP A 178 22.56 -11.91 30.35
#